data_AF-A4S9P6-F1
#
_entry.id   AF-A4S9P6-F1
#
_cell.length_a   1.000
_cell.length_b   1.000
_cell.length_c   1.000
_cell.angle_alpha   90.00
_cell.angle_beta   90.00
_cell.angle_gamma   90.00
#
_symmetry.space_group_name_H-M   'P 1'
#
loop_
_entity.id
_entity.type
_entity.pdbx_description
1 polymer ?
#
loop_
_entity_poly.entity_id
_entity_poly.type
_entity_poly.pdbx_seq_one_letter_code
_entity_poly.pdbx_strand_id
1 'polypeptide(L)'
;MSASPRLSAVRLAASVEARIDETRESIEHVRIACEAATEAARIAERDARGSSKALRAKVEALCELKREKLARVDALEALRREYECAATTEFNFEEYLTKKTKHYASKRRQELEYLIAFDEAVRGVDGDDLDADLVLDEEDGTAGARNAKCPLTAKRIEAIDEPVEDKMGFIYEKDAIMRYIGSKKSVDCPEAGTRHKVSKADLKPSRTALKMKQRAEGLDEDDSGQLLSP
;
A
#
# COMPACT_ATOMS: atom_id res chain seq x y z
N MET A 1 45.80 17.96 13.53
CA MET A 1 45.03 17.86 12.28
C MET A 1 45.25 16.45 11.76
N SER A 2 44.23 15.59 11.82
CA SER A 2 44.36 14.18 11.45
C SER A 2 44.30 14.08 9.93
N ALA A 3 45.40 13.70 9.28
CA ALA A 3 45.44 13.44 7.85
C ALA A 3 44.57 12.22 7.54
N SER A 4 43.54 12.39 6.70
CA SER A 4 42.69 11.28 6.30
C SER A 4 43.52 10.26 5.51
N PRO A 5 43.48 8.96 5.86
CA PRO A 5 44.32 7.96 5.22
C PRO A 5 43.97 7.80 3.74
N ARG A 6 44.99 7.86 2.88
CA ARG A 6 44.86 7.57 1.45
C ARG A 6 44.59 6.07 1.28
N LEU A 7 43.50 5.73 0.60
CA LEU A 7 43.17 4.35 0.24
C LEU A 7 43.53 4.12 -1.22
N SER A 8 44.25 3.04 -1.52
CA SER A 8 44.39 2.60 -2.91
C SER A 8 43.01 2.25 -3.47
N ALA A 9 42.82 2.37 -4.78
CA ALA A 9 41.53 2.06 -5.42
C ALA A 9 41.02 0.65 -5.06
N VAL A 10 41.91 -0.34 -4.97
CA VAL A 10 41.58 -1.72 -4.55
C VAL A 10 41.12 -1.78 -3.10
N ARG A 11 41.82 -1.10 -2.17
CA ARG A 11 41.44 -1.08 -0.75
C ARG A 11 40.14 -0.31 -0.52
N LEU A 12 39.93 0.78 -1.27
CA LEU A 12 38.68 1.52 -1.23
C LEU A 12 37.53 0.66 -1.73
N ALA A 13 37.69 -0.01 -2.88
CA ALA A 13 36.65 -0.88 -3.43
C ALA A 13 36.24 -1.97 -2.44
N ALA A 14 37.20 -2.67 -1.82
CA ALA A 14 36.92 -3.68 -0.80
C ALA A 14 36.24 -3.09 0.45
N SER A 15 36.68 -1.91 0.91
CA SER A 15 36.06 -1.25 2.06
C SER A 15 34.65 -0.74 1.77
N VAL A 16 34.39 -0.26 0.55
CA VAL A 16 33.07 0.18 0.11
C VAL A 16 32.14 -1.01 0.01
N GLU A 17 32.59 -2.13 -0.56
CA GLU A 17 31.83 -3.37 -0.66
C GLU A 17 31.42 -3.90 0.72
N ALA A 18 32.37 -4.01 1.66
CA ALA A 18 32.07 -4.41 3.03
C ALA A 18 31.02 -3.50 3.70
N ARG A 19 31.09 -2.18 3.45
CA ARG A 19 30.14 -1.21 4.00
C ARG A 19 28.77 -1.29 3.33
N ILE A 20 28.71 -1.61 2.05
CA ILE A 20 27.46 -1.89 1.33
C ILE A 20 26.80 -3.13 1.93
N ASP A 21 27.55 -4.18 2.18
CA ASP A 21 27.03 -5.43 2.74
C ASP A 21 26.50 -5.23 4.17
N GLU A 22 27.25 -4.53 5.04
CA GLU A 22 26.76 -4.12 6.37
C GLU A 22 25.48 -3.28 6.30
N THR A 23 25.41 -2.37 5.32
CA THR A 23 24.22 -1.53 5.12
C THR A 23 23.02 -2.36 4.65
N ARG A 24 23.24 -3.37 3.81
CA ARG A 24 22.21 -4.31 3.35
C ARG A 24 21.71 -5.20 4.47
N GLU A 25 22.60 -5.70 5.32
CA GLU A 25 22.23 -6.43 6.53
C GLU A 25 21.37 -5.55 7.45
N SER A 26 21.74 -4.28 7.63
CA SER A 26 20.91 -3.32 8.37
C SER A 26 19.54 -3.09 7.73
N ILE A 27 19.40 -3.12 6.40
CA ILE A 27 18.10 -3.00 5.71
C ILE A 27 17.25 -4.24 6.00
N GLU A 28 17.86 -5.42 6.05
CA GLU A 28 17.18 -6.66 6.38
C GLU A 28 16.66 -6.67 7.82
N HIS A 29 17.45 -6.16 8.78
CA HIS A 29 16.98 -5.93 10.15
C HIS A 29 15.79 -4.97 10.21
N VAL A 30 15.75 -3.95 9.37
CA VAL A 30 14.59 -3.04 9.27
C VAL A 30 13.36 -3.76 8.74
N ARG A 31 13.50 -4.63 7.73
CA ARG A 31 12.40 -5.47 7.22
C ARG A 31 11.81 -6.33 8.34
N ILE A 32 12.67 -7.07 9.05
CA ILE A 32 12.26 -7.93 10.16
C ILE A 32 11.57 -7.12 11.27
N ALA A 33 12.08 -5.92 11.58
CA ALA A 33 11.46 -5.04 12.58
C ALA A 33 10.07 -4.55 12.15
N CYS A 34 9.86 -4.22 10.87
CA CYS A 34 8.54 -3.85 10.33
C CYS A 34 7.54 -5.02 10.43
N GLU A 35 7.96 -6.23 10.08
CA GLU A 35 7.13 -7.44 10.16
C GLU A 35 6.75 -7.75 11.61
N ALA A 36 7.71 -7.69 12.53
CA ALA A 36 7.47 -7.87 13.96
C ALA A 36 6.53 -6.79 14.53
N ALA A 37 6.69 -5.53 14.13
CA ALA A 37 5.81 -4.45 14.54
C ALA A 37 4.37 -4.63 14.02
N THR A 38 4.22 -5.16 12.80
CA THR A 38 2.93 -5.47 12.19
C THR A 38 2.21 -6.58 12.94
N GLU A 39 2.91 -7.68 13.26
CA GLU A 39 2.33 -8.76 14.04
C GLU A 39 1.97 -8.32 15.48
N ALA A 40 2.85 -7.54 16.12
CA ALA A 40 2.58 -6.99 17.44
C ALA A 40 1.36 -6.04 17.42
N ALA A 41 1.18 -5.26 16.36
CA ALA A 41 0.02 -4.40 16.19
C ALA A 41 -1.27 -5.18 16.02
N ARG A 42 -1.25 -6.27 15.25
CA ARG A 42 -2.38 -7.20 15.11
C ARG A 42 -2.83 -7.76 16.45
N ILE A 43 -1.88 -8.21 17.27
CA ILE A 43 -2.16 -8.74 18.62
C ILE A 43 -2.71 -7.63 19.53
N ALA A 44 -2.07 -6.46 19.55
CA ALA A 44 -2.48 -5.36 20.40
C ALA A 44 -3.90 -4.87 20.08
N GLU A 45 -4.25 -4.76 18.80
CA GLU A 45 -5.60 -4.36 18.38
C GLU A 45 -6.68 -5.37 18.76
N ARG A 46 -6.32 -6.66 18.84
CA ARG A 46 -7.25 -7.70 19.29
C ARG A 46 -7.60 -7.53 20.77
N ASP A 47 -6.63 -7.10 21.57
CA ASP A 47 -6.80 -6.90 23.01
C ASP A 47 -7.52 -5.57 23.31
N ALA A 48 -7.16 -4.50 22.58
CA ALA A 48 -7.77 -3.18 22.74
C ALA A 48 -7.68 -2.36 21.44
N ARG A 49 -8.84 -1.98 20.90
CA ARG A 49 -8.94 -1.19 19.67
C ARG A 49 -8.21 0.16 19.78
N GLY A 50 -7.41 0.49 18.79
CA GLY A 50 -6.60 1.71 18.71
C GLY A 50 -5.26 1.64 19.45
N SER A 51 -4.94 0.51 20.11
CA SER A 51 -3.69 0.35 20.86
C SER A 51 -2.44 0.26 19.96
N SER A 52 -2.59 -0.04 18.66
CA SER A 52 -1.48 -0.13 17.72
C SER A 52 -0.95 1.22 17.22
N LYS A 53 -1.63 2.34 17.52
CA LYS A 53 -1.28 3.67 16.98
C LYS A 53 0.18 4.07 17.21
N ALA A 54 0.74 3.70 18.36
CA ALA A 54 2.15 3.97 18.67
C ALA A 54 3.12 3.12 17.84
N LEU A 55 2.72 1.91 17.43
CA LEU A 55 3.51 1.03 16.55
C LEU A 55 3.49 1.54 15.12
N ARG A 56 2.38 2.12 14.65
CA ARG A 56 2.29 2.75 13.31
C ARG A 56 3.37 3.80 13.10
N ALA A 57 3.54 4.71 14.06
CA ALA A 57 4.57 5.75 14.01
C ALA A 57 6.00 5.16 13.98
N LYS A 58 6.22 4.01 14.65
CA LYS A 58 7.51 3.31 14.58
C LYS A 58 7.74 2.68 13.21
N VAL A 59 6.72 2.11 12.57
CA VAL A 59 6.82 1.57 11.22
C VAL A 59 7.12 2.67 10.20
N GLU A 60 6.52 3.85 10.36
CA GLU A 60 6.83 5.02 9.54
C GLU A 60 8.32 5.42 9.69
N ALA A 61 8.82 5.51 10.93
CA ALA A 61 10.22 5.81 11.19
C ALA A 61 11.17 4.73 10.60
N LEU A 62 10.78 3.45 10.63
CA LEU A 62 11.52 2.36 10.00
C LEU A 62 11.53 2.47 8.46
N CYS A 63 10.42 2.91 7.85
CA CYS A 63 10.38 3.16 6.41
C CYS A 63 11.32 4.29 5.99
N GLU A 64 11.38 5.39 6.77
CA GLU A 64 12.36 6.46 6.54
C GLU A 64 13.80 5.98 6.74
N LEU A 65 14.05 5.15 7.77
CA LEU A 65 15.37 4.56 8.00
C LEU A 65 15.80 3.66 6.83
N LYS A 66 14.90 2.82 6.30
CA LYS A 66 15.17 2.01 5.10
C LYS A 66 15.54 2.89 3.92
N ARG A 67 14.79 3.97 3.69
CA ARG A 67 15.04 4.94 2.61
C ARG A 67 16.42 5.59 2.76
N GLU A 68 16.80 6.00 3.96
CA GLU A 68 18.14 6.54 4.25
C GLU A 68 19.25 5.52 3.96
N LYS A 69 19.09 4.28 4.41
CA LYS A 69 20.07 3.20 4.19
C LYS A 69 20.23 2.86 2.71
N LEU A 70 19.13 2.81 1.95
CA LEU A 70 19.19 2.63 0.50
C LEU A 70 19.90 3.78 -0.20
N ALA A 71 19.62 5.03 0.21
CA ALA A 71 20.34 6.20 -0.30
C ALA A 71 21.85 6.17 0.07
N ARG A 72 22.21 5.58 1.22
CA ARG A 72 23.59 5.37 1.61
C ARG A 72 24.29 4.34 0.72
N VAL A 73 23.61 3.26 0.33
CA VAL A 73 24.12 2.29 -0.66
C VAL A 73 24.39 2.99 -1.99
N ASP A 74 23.44 3.79 -2.49
CA ASP A 74 23.62 4.55 -3.74
C ASP A 74 24.83 5.51 -3.65
N ALA A 75 25.02 6.16 -2.49
CA ALA A 75 26.17 7.03 -2.25
C ALA A 75 27.51 6.28 -2.21
N LEU A 76 27.54 5.08 -1.64
CA LEU A 76 28.71 4.20 -1.61
C LEU A 76 29.04 3.66 -3.00
N GLU A 77 28.03 3.28 -3.79
CA GLU A 77 28.23 2.90 -5.19
C GLU A 77 28.75 4.06 -6.03
N ALA A 78 28.24 5.27 -5.82
CA ALA A 78 28.74 6.47 -6.46
C ALA A 78 30.20 6.72 -6.07
N LEU A 79 30.56 6.59 -4.78
CA LEU A 79 31.95 6.69 -4.33
C LEU A 79 32.85 5.70 -5.07
N ARG A 80 32.41 4.45 -5.25
CA ARG A 80 33.17 3.43 -5.99
C ARG A 80 33.43 3.83 -7.45
N ARG A 81 32.49 4.53 -8.08
CA ARG A 81 32.57 4.94 -9.50
C ARG A 81 33.33 6.25 -9.69
N GLU A 82 33.17 7.20 -8.77
CA GLU A 82 33.67 8.57 -8.88
C GLU A 82 35.03 8.78 -8.21
N TYR A 83 35.47 7.87 -7.34
CA TYR A 83 36.76 8.01 -6.68
C TYR A 83 37.92 7.80 -7.65
N GLU A 84 38.59 8.90 -7.98
CA GLU A 84 39.86 8.88 -8.70
C GLU A 84 41.01 9.06 -7.71
N CYS A 85 41.95 8.11 -7.72
CA CYS A 85 43.14 8.16 -6.88
C CYS A 85 44.15 9.19 -7.44
N ALA A 86 43.87 10.49 -7.30
CA ALA A 86 44.78 11.55 -7.68
C ALA A 86 45.80 11.84 -6.56
N ALA A 87 47.09 11.87 -6.88
CA ALA A 87 48.18 11.97 -5.92
C ALA A 87 48.23 13.29 -5.11
N THR A 88 47.51 14.32 -5.56
CA THR A 88 47.65 15.72 -5.11
C THR A 88 46.47 16.25 -4.30
N THR A 89 45.37 15.50 -4.15
CA THR A 89 44.14 16.02 -3.52
C THR A 89 43.72 15.16 -2.34
N GLU A 90 43.52 15.76 -1.16
CA GLU A 90 42.90 15.06 -0.03
C GLU A 90 41.41 14.85 -0.30
N PHE A 91 40.92 13.63 -0.05
CA PHE A 91 39.52 13.28 -0.26
C PHE A 91 38.79 13.12 1.08
N ASN A 92 37.75 13.93 1.31
CA ASN A 92 36.93 13.83 2.50
C ASN A 92 35.76 12.85 2.28
N PHE A 93 35.97 11.59 2.70
CA PHE A 93 34.97 10.53 2.56
C PHE A 93 33.67 10.81 3.31
N GLU A 94 33.76 11.38 4.51
CA GLU A 94 32.60 11.63 5.36
C GLU A 94 31.70 12.70 4.78
N GLU A 95 32.29 13.81 4.32
CA GLU A 95 31.56 14.90 3.69
C GLU A 95 30.95 14.46 2.34
N TYR A 96 31.72 13.71 1.54
CA TYR A 96 31.23 13.16 0.26
C TYR A 96 30.01 12.27 0.48
N LEU A 97 30.11 11.31 1.39
CA LEU A 97 29.03 10.36 1.63
C LEU A 97 27.82 11.06 2.26
N THR A 98 28.01 12.05 3.14
CA THR A 98 26.90 12.84 3.71
C THR A 98 26.15 13.60 2.62
N LYS A 99 26.87 14.31 1.74
CA LYS A 99 26.27 15.07 0.62
C LYS A 99 25.54 14.15 -0.36
N LYS A 100 26.17 13.04 -0.77
CA LYS A 100 25.57 12.09 -1.72
C LYS A 100 24.39 11.33 -1.10
N THR A 101 24.47 10.90 0.15
CA THR A 101 23.35 10.24 0.83
C THR A 101 22.13 11.17 0.87
N LYS A 102 22.31 12.44 1.25
CA LYS A 102 21.23 13.43 1.25
C LYS A 102 20.64 13.66 -0.16
N HIS A 103 21.50 13.70 -1.17
CA HIS A 103 21.08 13.83 -2.57
C HIS A 103 20.26 12.63 -3.07
N TYR A 104 20.67 11.40 -2.75
CA TYR A 104 19.92 10.20 -3.13
C TYR A 104 18.64 10.06 -2.32
N ALA A 105 18.65 10.39 -1.03
CA ALA A 105 17.47 10.35 -0.17
C ALA A 105 16.37 11.30 -0.67
N SER A 106 16.71 12.53 -1.08
CA SER A 106 15.73 13.50 -1.57
C SER A 106 15.06 13.08 -2.89
N LYS A 107 15.76 12.29 -3.72
CA LYS A 107 15.24 11.77 -4.99
C LYS A 107 14.47 10.46 -4.83
N ARG A 108 14.76 9.69 -3.79
CA ARG A 108 14.11 8.40 -3.54
C ARG A 108 12.68 8.66 -3.04
N ARG A 109 11.69 8.02 -3.67
CA ARG A 109 10.30 8.07 -3.21
C ARG A 109 10.18 7.35 -1.86
N GLN A 110 9.23 7.78 -1.05
CA GLN A 110 8.88 7.06 0.17
C GLN A 110 8.22 5.74 -0.22
N GLU A 111 8.79 4.63 0.24
CA GLU A 111 8.20 3.30 0.08
C GLU A 111 7.26 3.04 1.27
N LEU A 112 5.95 3.00 1.00
CA LEU A 112 4.91 2.86 2.03
C LEU A 112 4.46 1.42 2.24
N GLU A 113 5.12 0.44 1.60
CA GLU A 113 4.72 -0.98 1.62
C GLU A 113 4.45 -1.52 3.02
N TYR A 114 5.37 -1.28 3.96
CA TYR A 114 5.20 -1.75 5.34
C TYR A 114 4.13 -0.98 6.11
N LEU A 115 3.90 0.29 5.80
CA LEU A 115 2.81 1.07 6.40
C LEU A 115 1.44 0.58 5.91
N ILE A 116 1.35 0.23 4.63
CA ILE A 116 0.14 -0.36 4.03
C ILE A 116 -0.11 -1.73 4.66
N ALA A 117 0.90 -2.61 4.72
CA ALA A 117 0.78 -3.93 5.35
C ALA A 117 0.39 -3.83 6.83
N PHE A 118 0.93 -2.83 7.54
CA PHE A 118 0.55 -2.53 8.91
C PHE A 118 -0.94 -2.15 9.03
N ASP A 119 -1.42 -1.23 8.19
CA ASP A 119 -2.83 -0.81 8.20
C ASP A 119 -3.77 -1.96 7.85
N GLU A 120 -3.39 -2.78 6.89
CA GLU A 120 -4.14 -3.98 6.51
C GLU A 120 -4.22 -4.99 7.66
N ALA A 121 -3.11 -5.24 8.35
CA ALA A 121 -3.07 -6.16 9.48
C ALA A 121 -3.93 -5.67 10.66
N VAL A 122 -3.89 -4.37 10.95
CA VAL A 122 -4.71 -3.75 12.01
C VAL A 122 -6.18 -3.75 11.64
N ARG A 123 -6.53 -3.40 10.40
CA ARG A 123 -7.92 -3.43 9.90
C ARG A 123 -8.48 -4.86 9.87
N GLY A 124 -7.64 -5.85 9.59
CA GLY A 124 -8.02 -7.27 9.55
C GLY A 124 -8.38 -7.87 10.92
N VAL A 125 -8.09 -7.19 12.03
CA VAL A 125 -8.45 -7.65 13.39
C VAL A 125 -9.96 -7.58 13.64
N ASP A 126 -10.70 -6.74 12.91
CA ASP A 126 -12.17 -6.75 12.91
C ASP A 126 -12.75 -8.04 12.26
N GLY A 127 -11.91 -8.94 11.73
CA GLY A 127 -12.30 -9.99 10.80
C GLY A 127 -11.60 -11.34 10.97
N ASP A 128 -11.40 -11.84 12.21
CA ASP A 128 -11.14 -13.28 12.43
C ASP A 128 -12.38 -14.16 12.10
N ASP A 129 -13.40 -13.59 11.44
CA ASP A 129 -14.45 -14.35 10.74
C ASP A 129 -14.97 -13.76 9.42
N LEU A 130 -14.52 -12.59 8.92
CA LEU A 130 -15.11 -12.00 7.71
C LEU A 130 -14.13 -11.17 6.89
N ASP A 131 -13.72 -11.75 5.75
CA ASP A 131 -13.27 -11.13 4.49
C ASP A 131 -12.83 -9.65 4.57
N ALA A 132 -11.51 -9.46 4.50
CA ALA A 132 -10.84 -8.17 4.40
C ALA A 132 -11.39 -7.31 3.24
N ASP A 133 -12.18 -6.31 3.61
CA ASP A 133 -12.69 -5.27 2.73
C ASP A 133 -11.65 -4.13 2.65
N LEU A 134 -11.16 -3.85 1.44
CA LEU A 134 -10.27 -2.74 1.13
C LEU A 134 -11.07 -1.43 1.14
N VAL A 135 -11.19 -0.80 2.31
CA VAL A 135 -11.68 0.58 2.42
C VAL A 135 -10.50 1.53 2.17
N LEU A 136 -10.47 2.14 0.99
CA LEU A 136 -9.83 3.43 0.76
C LEU A 136 -10.93 4.49 1.06
N ASP A 137 -10.68 5.36 2.03
CA ASP A 137 -11.38 6.64 2.23
C ASP A 137 -11.36 7.42 0.89
N GLU A 138 -12.36 8.19 0.42
CA GLU A 138 -13.31 9.12 1.06
C GLU A 138 -14.32 9.59 -0.04
N GLU A 139 -15.42 10.26 0.38
CA GLU A 139 -16.36 11.05 -0.46
C GLU A 139 -17.15 10.34 -1.58
N ASP A 140 -18.32 9.77 -1.20
CA ASP A 140 -19.58 9.66 -1.99
C ASP A 140 -20.30 8.36 -1.67
N GLY A 141 -20.82 8.17 -0.45
CA GLY A 141 -21.92 7.21 -0.17
C GLY A 141 -21.80 5.74 -0.61
N THR A 142 -20.69 5.28 -1.20
CA THR A 142 -20.52 3.96 -1.80
C THR A 142 -19.47 3.20 -1.01
N ALA A 143 -19.82 2.83 0.22
CA ALA A 143 -18.99 1.99 1.08
C ALA A 143 -18.57 0.70 0.34
N GLY A 144 -17.34 0.67 -0.20
CA GLY A 144 -16.70 -0.51 -0.78
C GLY A 144 -16.89 -0.74 -2.29
N ALA A 145 -17.83 -0.07 -2.96
CA ALA A 145 -18.05 -0.23 -4.40
C ALA A 145 -17.32 0.85 -5.21
N ARG A 146 -16.64 0.48 -6.31
CA ARG A 146 -15.93 1.43 -7.19
C ARG A 146 -16.85 2.35 -7.99
N ASN A 147 -18.14 2.03 -8.04
CA ASN A 147 -19.18 2.76 -8.72
C ASN A 147 -20.39 2.90 -7.79
N ALA A 148 -21.24 3.90 -8.02
CA ALA A 148 -22.50 4.07 -7.26
C ALA A 148 -23.70 3.39 -7.91
N LYS A 149 -23.62 3.15 -9.22
CA LYS A 149 -24.69 2.61 -10.06
C LYS A 149 -24.09 1.65 -11.06
N CYS A 150 -24.86 0.66 -11.50
CA CYS A 150 -24.45 -0.18 -12.61
C CYS A 150 -24.29 0.68 -13.88
N PRO A 151 -23.12 0.71 -14.54
CA PRO A 151 -22.91 1.54 -15.74
C PRO A 151 -23.76 1.10 -16.95
N LEU A 152 -24.32 -0.11 -16.93
CA LEU A 152 -25.14 -0.64 -18.02
C LEU A 152 -26.64 -0.36 -17.84
N THR A 153 -27.14 -0.39 -16.61
CA THR A 153 -28.58 -0.25 -16.33
C THR A 153 -28.94 1.00 -15.53
N ALA A 154 -27.92 1.75 -15.07
CA ALA A 154 -28.04 2.92 -14.20
C ALA A 154 -28.79 2.66 -12.88
N LYS A 155 -29.09 1.40 -12.54
CA LYS A 155 -29.64 1.01 -11.24
C LYS A 155 -28.60 1.26 -10.16
N ARG A 156 -29.04 1.78 -9.02
CA ARG A 156 -28.19 1.89 -7.82
C ARG A 156 -27.81 0.49 -7.34
N ILE A 157 -26.62 0.34 -6.77
CA ILE A 157 -26.06 -0.97 -6.41
C ILE A 157 -26.92 -1.70 -5.39
N GLU A 158 -27.45 -0.98 -4.41
CA GLU A 158 -28.38 -1.49 -3.41
C GLU A 158 -29.69 -2.04 -4.00
N ALA A 159 -30.06 -1.59 -5.21
CA ALA A 159 -31.28 -1.97 -5.91
C ALA A 159 -31.05 -3.00 -7.04
N ILE A 160 -29.86 -3.62 -7.11
CA ILE A 160 -29.56 -4.68 -8.07
C ILE A 160 -29.99 -6.03 -7.50
N ASP A 161 -30.77 -6.81 -8.26
CA ASP A 161 -31.25 -8.13 -7.83
C ASP A 161 -30.12 -9.18 -7.79
N GLU A 162 -29.36 -9.29 -8.88
CA GLU A 162 -28.18 -10.17 -8.98
C GLU A 162 -26.92 -9.35 -9.26
N PRO A 163 -26.25 -8.80 -8.22
CA PRO A 163 -25.04 -8.02 -8.40
C PRO A 163 -23.81 -8.91 -8.60
N VAL A 164 -23.00 -8.57 -9.59
CA VAL A 164 -21.71 -9.22 -9.88
C VAL A 164 -20.60 -8.19 -9.96
N GLU A 165 -19.40 -8.61 -9.58
CA GLU A 165 -18.21 -7.77 -9.44
C GLU A 165 -17.06 -8.31 -10.29
N ASP A 166 -16.27 -7.41 -10.87
CA ASP A 166 -15.05 -7.76 -11.57
C ASP A 166 -13.80 -7.75 -10.66
N LYS A 167 -12.64 -8.09 -11.23
CA LYS A 167 -11.35 -8.10 -10.52
C LYS A 167 -10.90 -6.71 -10.01
N MET A 168 -11.48 -5.63 -10.53
CA MET A 168 -11.11 -4.26 -10.19
C MET A 168 -12.09 -3.63 -9.18
N GLY A 169 -13.16 -4.35 -8.81
CA GLY A 169 -14.16 -3.92 -7.82
C GLY A 169 -15.37 -3.17 -8.40
N PHE A 170 -15.60 -3.23 -9.73
CA PHE A 170 -16.77 -2.63 -10.35
C PHE A 170 -17.96 -3.57 -10.33
N ILE A 171 -19.12 -3.05 -9.93
CA ILE A 171 -20.35 -3.82 -9.72
C ILE A 171 -21.34 -3.61 -10.86
N TYR A 172 -21.90 -4.71 -11.36
CA TYR A 172 -22.85 -4.75 -12.46
C TYR A 172 -24.07 -5.61 -12.13
N GLU A 173 -25.15 -5.36 -12.85
CA GLU A 173 -26.27 -6.30 -12.93
C GLU A 173 -25.87 -7.47 -13.84
N LYS A 174 -25.96 -8.70 -13.31
CA LYS A 174 -25.46 -9.92 -13.96
C LYS A 174 -25.99 -10.08 -15.38
N ASP A 175 -27.29 -9.96 -15.59
CA ASP A 175 -27.89 -10.12 -16.91
C ASP A 175 -27.40 -9.07 -17.91
N ALA A 176 -27.20 -7.84 -17.46
CA ALA A 176 -26.73 -6.75 -18.29
C ALA A 176 -25.27 -6.95 -18.70
N ILE A 177 -24.38 -7.27 -17.76
CA ILE A 177 -22.96 -7.49 -18.07
C ILE A 177 -22.74 -8.75 -18.91
N MET A 178 -23.53 -9.81 -18.67
CA MET A 178 -23.46 -11.03 -19.46
C MET A 178 -23.90 -10.80 -20.91
N ARG A 179 -24.93 -9.97 -21.14
CA ARG A 179 -25.33 -9.52 -22.48
C ARG A 179 -24.27 -8.64 -23.13
N TYR A 180 -23.67 -7.72 -22.36
CA TYR A 180 -22.63 -6.81 -22.85
C TYR A 180 -21.36 -7.56 -23.29
N ILE A 181 -20.92 -8.57 -22.54
CA ILE A 181 -19.79 -9.43 -22.93
C ILE A 181 -20.17 -10.30 -24.15
N GLY A 182 -21.41 -10.78 -24.23
CA GLY A 182 -21.92 -11.55 -25.37
C GLY A 182 -21.14 -12.85 -25.56
N SER A 183 -20.70 -13.13 -26.80
CA SER A 183 -19.86 -14.31 -27.13
C SER A 183 -18.36 -14.04 -27.02
N LYS A 184 -17.94 -12.81 -26.67
CA LYS A 184 -16.52 -12.42 -26.61
C LYS A 184 -15.88 -12.99 -25.34
N LYS A 185 -14.57 -13.27 -25.42
CA LYS A 185 -13.78 -13.75 -24.27
C LYS A 185 -13.61 -12.65 -23.21
N SER A 186 -13.40 -11.41 -23.64
CA SER A 186 -13.36 -10.23 -22.79
C SER A 186 -13.74 -8.98 -23.58
N VAL A 187 -14.24 -7.97 -22.89
CA VAL A 187 -14.63 -6.66 -23.43
C VAL A 187 -14.04 -5.56 -22.57
N ASP A 188 -13.90 -4.36 -23.13
CA ASP A 188 -13.48 -3.20 -22.33
C ASP A 188 -14.56 -2.88 -21.29
N CYS A 189 -14.12 -2.50 -20.10
CA CYS A 189 -15.01 -2.12 -19.02
C CYS A 189 -15.99 -1.03 -19.48
N PRO A 190 -17.30 -1.18 -19.21
CA PRO A 190 -18.31 -0.20 -19.62
C PRO A 190 -18.26 1.11 -18.82
N GLU A 191 -17.45 1.19 -17.75
CA GLU A 191 -17.25 2.41 -16.97
C GLU A 191 -16.30 3.39 -17.68
N ALA A 192 -16.75 4.63 -17.85
CA ALA A 192 -15.96 5.67 -18.51
C ALA A 192 -14.67 5.98 -17.73
N GLY A 193 -13.56 6.16 -18.45
CA GLY A 193 -12.25 6.49 -17.85
C GLY A 193 -11.43 5.27 -17.39
N THR A 194 -11.96 4.06 -17.50
CA THR A 194 -11.23 2.82 -17.19
C THR A 194 -10.57 2.21 -18.44
N ARG A 195 -9.52 1.41 -18.24
CA ARG A 195 -8.76 0.76 -19.34
C ARG A 195 -8.66 -0.77 -19.19
N HIS A 196 -9.29 -1.34 -18.17
CA HIS A 196 -9.25 -2.79 -17.93
C HIS A 196 -10.31 -3.52 -18.76
N LYS A 197 -10.10 -4.84 -18.89
CA LYS A 197 -11.03 -5.72 -19.61
C LYS A 197 -11.79 -6.59 -18.62
N VAL A 198 -13.08 -6.76 -18.88
CA VAL A 198 -14.00 -7.60 -18.11
C VAL A 198 -14.24 -8.90 -18.87
N SER A 199 -14.20 -10.03 -18.17
CA SER A 199 -14.45 -11.37 -18.73
C SER A 199 -15.48 -12.12 -17.89
N LYS A 200 -16.21 -13.07 -18.50
CA LYS A 200 -17.21 -13.87 -17.78
C LYS A 200 -16.61 -14.71 -16.66
N ALA A 201 -15.37 -15.17 -16.82
CA ALA A 201 -14.67 -15.98 -15.83
C ALA A 201 -14.24 -15.17 -14.60
N ASP A 202 -14.13 -13.85 -14.77
CA ASP A 202 -13.66 -12.95 -13.73
C ASP A 202 -14.80 -12.31 -12.93
N LEU A 203 -16.05 -12.47 -13.39
CA LEU A 203 -17.24 -11.99 -12.69
C LEU A 203 -17.60 -12.94 -11.55
N LYS A 204 -17.69 -12.38 -10.34
CA LYS A 204 -18.12 -13.10 -9.14
C LYS A 204 -19.34 -12.41 -8.53
N PRO A 205 -20.21 -13.12 -7.81
CA PRO A 205 -21.27 -12.47 -7.04
C PRO A 205 -20.67 -11.42 -6.10
N SER A 206 -21.20 -10.18 -6.13
CA SER A 206 -20.65 -9.10 -5.31
C SER A 206 -21.17 -9.21 -3.88
N ARG A 207 -20.26 -9.52 -2.95
CA ARG A 207 -20.58 -9.53 -1.51
C ARG A 207 -20.79 -8.11 -0.99
N THR A 208 -20.11 -7.13 -1.57
CA THR A 208 -20.22 -5.71 -1.25
C THR A 208 -21.62 -5.18 -1.56
N ALA A 209 -22.15 -5.46 -2.75
CA ALA A 209 -23.52 -5.08 -3.11
C ALA A 209 -24.58 -5.72 -2.19
N LEU A 210 -24.38 -6.99 -1.81
CA LEU A 210 -25.30 -7.68 -0.91
C LEU A 210 -25.28 -7.07 0.50
N LYS A 211 -24.10 -6.70 1.03
CA LYS A 211 -23.98 -5.97 2.30
C LYS A 211 -24.63 -4.58 2.21
N MET A 212 -24.48 -3.87 1.10
CA MET A 212 -25.13 -2.57 0.87
C MET A 212 -26.65 -2.69 0.83
N LYS A 213 -27.18 -3.70 0.16
CA LYS A 213 -28.62 -4.01 0.13
C LYS A 213 -29.16 -4.32 1.53
N GLN A 214 -28.46 -5.16 2.30
CA GLN A 214 -28.85 -5.46 3.69
C GLN A 214 -28.81 -4.23 4.62
N ARG A 215 -27.84 -3.32 4.43
CA ARG A 215 -27.79 -2.06 5.19
C ARG A 215 -28.92 -1.10 4.82
N ALA A 216 -29.29 -1.03 3.54
CA ALA A 216 -30.42 -0.22 3.09
C ALA A 216 -31.74 -0.78 3.63
N GLU A 217 -31.94 -2.10 3.54
CA GLU A 217 -33.14 -2.78 4.07
C GLU A 217 -33.25 -2.68 5.60
N GLY A 218 -32.12 -2.74 6.33
CA GLY A 218 -32.09 -2.59 7.79
C GLY A 218 -32.26 -1.15 8.30
N LEU A 219 -32.21 -0.14 7.43
CA LEU A 219 -32.51 1.26 7.77
C LEU A 219 -34.01 1.60 7.61
N ASP A 220 -34.78 0.76 6.89
CA ASP A 220 -36.21 0.98 6.67
C ASP A 220 -37.11 0.40 7.78
N GLU A 221 -36.58 -0.42 8.71
CA GLU A 221 -37.37 -0.98 9.83
C GLU A 221 -37.52 -0.05 11.04
N ASP A 222 -36.72 1.02 11.16
CA ASP A 222 -36.73 1.92 12.33
C ASP A 222 -37.54 3.22 12.12
N ASP A 223 -38.13 3.48 10.94
CA ASP A 223 -38.91 4.70 10.63
C ASP A 223 -40.41 4.43 10.35
N SER A 224 -41.01 3.44 11.01
CA SER A 224 -42.48 3.32 11.05
C SER A 224 -43.06 3.59 12.45
N GLY A 225 -43.15 4.87 12.78
CA GLY A 225 -44.34 5.46 13.40
C GLY A 225 -44.68 5.08 14.84
N GLN A 226 -44.10 5.80 15.80
CA GLN A 226 -44.81 6.13 17.05
C GLN A 226 -44.87 7.66 17.23
N LEU A 227 -45.71 8.29 16.43
CA LEU A 227 -46.34 9.56 16.78
C LEU A 227 -47.48 9.27 17.77
N LEU A 228 -47.19 9.34 19.07
CA LEU A 228 -48.21 9.62 20.08
C LEU A 228 -48.04 11.07 20.53
N SER A 229 -48.94 11.91 20.04
CA SER A 229 -49.15 13.29 20.51
C SER A 229 -49.99 13.30 21.80
N PRO A 230 -50.18 14.50 22.40
CA PRO A 230 -49.67 14.93 23.70
C PRO A 230 -50.34 14.34 24.95
#